data_AF-A0A3A8GPI7-F1
#
_entry.id   AF-A0A3A8GPI7-F1
#
_cell.length_a   1.000
_cell.length_b   1.000
_cell.length_c   1.000
_cell.angle_alpha   90.00
_cell.angle_beta   90.00
_cell.angle_gamma   90.00
#
_symmetry.space_group_name_H-M   'P 1'
#
loop_
_entity.id
_entity.type
_entity.pdbx_description
1 polymer ?
#
loop_
_entity_poly.entity_id
_entity_poly.type
_entity_poly.pdbx_seq_one_letter_code
_entity_poly.pdbx_strand_id
1 'polypeptide(L)'
;ANMLEQLRHLRAQGLDVAVFVYDHPKLSGQQREDALTKTVLAKVKAKPERFHLVVSGNIHPRTARGLPWNNQYKPMGYLLKDQLDDVTALDMAYDSGTAWICAANKQSSKLDCGVKEAKGKDNGDRFFMHRWNSANKDGYHGVFYVGHVTASEPAINKGLGNPDAVSTPSPAPGL
;
A
#
# COMPACT_ATOMS: atom_id res chain seq x y z
N ALA A 1 3.26 -11.00 -13.57
CA ALA A 1 2.79 -11.52 -12.28
C ALA A 1 2.56 -10.34 -11.34
N ASN A 2 1.45 -10.33 -10.60
CA ASN A 2 1.12 -9.24 -9.65
C ASN A 2 2.03 -9.32 -8.40
N MET A 3 2.03 -8.25 -7.58
CA MET A 3 2.93 -8.13 -6.42
C MET A 3 2.82 -9.31 -5.45
N LEU A 4 1.60 -9.77 -5.13
CA LEU A 4 1.42 -10.86 -4.17
C LEU A 4 1.93 -12.20 -4.72
N GLU A 5 1.77 -12.46 -6.02
CA GLU A 5 2.37 -13.66 -6.64
C GLU A 5 3.89 -13.64 -6.55
N GLN A 6 4.53 -12.49 -6.76
CA GLN A 6 5.99 -12.36 -6.59
C GLN A 6 6.41 -12.70 -5.15
N LEU A 7 5.69 -12.22 -4.14
CA LEU A 7 5.96 -12.55 -2.74
C LEU A 7 5.71 -14.04 -2.43
N ARG A 8 4.71 -14.68 -3.06
CA ARG A 8 4.49 -16.13 -2.96
C ARG A 8 5.63 -16.92 -3.59
N HIS A 9 6.15 -16.49 -4.74
CA HIS A 9 7.32 -17.11 -5.36
C HIS A 9 8.56 -17.03 -4.47
N LEU A 10 8.83 -15.89 -3.85
CA LEU A 10 9.93 -15.75 -2.88
C LEU A 10 9.77 -16.72 -1.70
N ARG A 11 8.55 -16.83 -1.15
CA ARG A 11 8.28 -17.79 -0.07
C ARG A 11 8.46 -19.24 -0.53
N ALA A 12 7.99 -19.59 -1.73
CA ALA A 12 8.15 -20.93 -2.30
C ALA A 12 9.62 -21.30 -2.56
N GLN A 13 10.49 -20.31 -2.73
CA GLN A 13 11.94 -20.48 -2.82
C GLN A 13 12.63 -20.59 -1.43
N GLY A 14 11.85 -20.62 -0.34
CA GLY A 14 12.36 -20.78 1.03
C GLY A 14 12.71 -19.47 1.74
N LEU A 15 12.43 -18.30 1.15
CA LEU A 15 12.64 -17.01 1.82
C LEU A 15 11.57 -16.76 2.89
N ASP A 16 11.97 -16.21 4.03
CA ASP A 16 11.07 -15.86 5.14
C ASP A 16 10.27 -14.59 4.84
N VAL A 17 9.24 -14.71 4.00
CA VAL A 17 8.36 -13.61 3.60
C VAL A 17 6.97 -13.81 4.19
N ALA A 18 6.53 -12.87 5.02
CA ALA A 18 5.17 -12.78 5.54
C ALA A 18 4.45 -11.55 4.96
N VAL A 19 3.15 -11.67 4.71
CA VAL A 19 2.32 -10.56 4.20
C VAL A 19 1.17 -10.33 5.18
N PHE A 20 0.89 -9.07 5.49
CA PHE A 20 -0.28 -8.68 6.26
C PHE A 20 -1.00 -7.51 5.58
N VAL A 21 -2.31 -7.47 5.74
CA VAL A 21 -3.15 -6.34 5.33
C VAL A 21 -3.41 -5.47 6.56
N TYR A 22 -3.42 -4.15 6.38
CA TYR A 22 -3.52 -3.22 7.51
C TYR A 22 -4.55 -2.10 7.33
N ASP A 23 -5.19 -1.99 6.17
CA ASP A 23 -6.22 -0.98 5.87
C ASP A 23 -7.60 -1.64 5.80
N HIS A 24 -8.19 -1.88 6.98
CA HIS A 24 -9.47 -2.59 7.11
C HIS A 24 -10.19 -2.20 8.42
N PRO A 25 -10.66 -0.95 8.55
CA PRO A 25 -12.07 -0.68 8.22
C PRO A 25 -12.24 0.50 7.25
N LYS A 26 -13.44 0.64 6.67
CA LYS A 26 -13.82 1.78 5.80
C LYS A 26 -13.95 3.08 6.61
N LEU A 27 -12.84 3.58 7.12
CA LEU A 27 -12.71 4.85 7.81
C LEU A 27 -12.18 5.91 6.84
N SER A 28 -12.32 7.18 7.23
CA SER A 28 -11.78 8.31 6.46
C SER A 28 -11.07 9.30 7.37
N GLY A 29 -10.29 10.20 6.76
CA GLY A 29 -9.55 11.24 7.48
C GLY A 29 -8.64 10.68 8.58
N GLN A 30 -8.59 11.38 9.72
CA GLN A 30 -7.69 11.03 10.83
C GLN A 30 -8.01 9.66 11.45
N GLN A 31 -9.28 9.29 11.56
CA GLN A 31 -9.68 8.00 12.13
C GLN A 31 -9.10 6.82 11.33
N ARG A 32 -8.97 6.98 10.01
CA ARG A 32 -8.29 6.00 9.17
C ARG A 32 -6.80 5.93 9.49
N GLU A 33 -6.10 7.06 9.57
CA GLU A 33 -4.66 7.09 9.93
C GLU A 33 -4.39 6.43 11.29
N ASP A 34 -5.24 6.69 12.28
CA ASP A 34 -5.12 6.10 13.61
C ASP A 34 -5.29 4.56 13.56
N ALA A 35 -6.25 4.07 12.75
CA ALA A 35 -6.49 2.64 12.56
C ALA A 35 -5.35 1.94 11.78
N LEU A 36 -4.82 2.59 10.73
CA LEU A 36 -3.65 2.12 9.98
C LEU A 36 -2.45 1.98 10.93
N THR A 37 -2.18 3.04 11.71
CA THR A 37 -1.09 3.10 12.69
C THR A 37 -1.20 1.97 13.70
N LYS A 38 -2.38 1.79 14.31
CA LYS A 38 -2.62 0.75 15.31
C LYS A 38 -2.31 -0.64 14.75
N THR A 39 -2.73 -0.92 13.52
CA THR A 39 -2.54 -2.23 12.90
C THR A 39 -1.07 -2.48 12.57
N VAL A 40 -0.39 -1.51 11.93
CA VAL A 40 1.04 -1.62 11.61
C VAL A 40 1.86 -1.76 12.88
N LEU A 41 1.61 -0.92 13.89
CA LEU A 41 2.32 -0.96 15.16
C LEU A 41 2.19 -2.31 15.87
N ALA A 42 0.99 -2.90 15.88
CA ALA A 42 0.76 -4.22 16.45
C ALA A 42 1.58 -5.31 15.73
N LYS A 43 1.73 -5.22 14.40
CA LYS A 43 2.55 -6.16 13.61
C LYS A 43 4.04 -5.99 13.87
N VAL A 44 4.52 -4.76 13.94
CA VAL A 44 5.93 -4.46 14.27
C VAL A 44 6.26 -4.95 15.68
N LYS A 45 5.44 -4.61 16.68
CA LYS A 45 5.67 -5.00 18.09
C LYS A 45 5.58 -6.51 18.34
N ALA A 46 4.79 -7.25 17.55
CA ALA A 46 4.68 -8.70 17.71
C ALA A 46 5.93 -9.46 17.20
N LYS A 47 6.69 -8.86 16.27
CA LYS A 47 7.87 -9.44 15.63
C LYS A 47 8.93 -8.35 15.38
N PRO A 48 9.49 -7.73 16.44
CA PRO A 48 10.40 -6.58 16.30
C PRO A 48 11.72 -6.95 15.61
N GLU A 49 12.07 -8.24 15.58
CA GLU A 49 13.27 -8.75 14.91
C GLU A 49 13.17 -8.78 13.38
N ARG A 50 11.96 -8.64 12.82
CA ARG A 50 11.74 -8.69 11.37
C ARG A 50 11.96 -7.33 10.72
N PHE A 51 12.43 -7.36 9.47
CA PHE A 51 12.36 -6.19 8.59
C PHE A 51 10.91 -6.00 8.12
N HIS A 52 10.32 -4.85 8.44
CA HIS A 52 8.93 -4.52 8.07
C HIS A 52 8.92 -3.51 6.91
N LEU A 53 8.30 -3.88 5.79
CA LEU A 53 8.03 -2.98 4.66
C LEU A 53 6.53 -2.72 4.56
N VAL A 54 6.12 -1.45 4.72
CA VAL A 54 4.72 -1.03 4.59
C VAL A 54 4.56 -0.26 3.28
N VAL A 55 3.77 -0.80 2.36
CA VAL A 55 3.52 -0.22 1.03
C VAL A 55 2.17 0.49 1.04
N SER A 56 2.18 1.82 0.88
CA SER A 56 1.00 2.68 1.02
C SER A 56 0.99 3.83 0.00
N GLY A 57 -0.17 4.48 -0.18
CA GLY A 57 -0.23 5.78 -0.88
C GLY A 57 0.60 6.86 -0.18
N ASN A 58 1.17 7.80 -0.95
CA ASN A 58 2.18 8.79 -0.55
C ASN A 58 1.77 9.84 0.51
N ILE A 59 0.57 9.77 1.06
CA ILE A 59 0.18 10.61 2.21
C ILE A 59 0.51 9.88 3.50
N HIS A 60 0.18 8.60 3.59
CA HIS A 60 0.28 7.79 4.79
C HIS A 60 1.70 7.67 5.39
N PRO A 61 2.78 7.46 4.61
CA PRO A 61 4.09 7.17 5.19
C PRO A 61 4.84 8.43 5.62
N ARG A 62 4.32 9.64 5.32
CA ARG A 62 4.95 10.91 5.69
C ARG A 62 5.22 10.97 7.20
N THR A 63 6.45 11.34 7.59
CA THR A 63 6.79 11.53 9.02
C THR A 63 6.68 12.96 9.51
N ALA A 64 6.27 13.89 8.64
CA ALA A 64 5.91 15.24 9.04
C ALA A 64 4.40 15.31 9.28
N ARG A 65 4.01 16.19 10.22
CA ARG A 65 2.61 16.50 10.47
C ARG A 65 2.09 17.46 9.40
N GLY A 66 0.81 17.29 9.05
CA GLY A 66 0.05 18.21 8.24
C GLY A 66 0.12 17.93 6.74
N LEU A 67 -0.84 18.52 6.03
CA LEU A 67 -0.95 18.57 4.58
C LEU A 67 -1.21 20.03 4.17
N PRO A 68 -0.92 20.43 2.92
CA PRO A 68 -1.16 21.81 2.47
C PRO A 68 -2.60 22.31 2.67
N TRP A 69 -3.58 21.40 2.67
CA TRP A 69 -5.00 21.70 2.88
C TRP A 69 -5.54 21.30 4.26
N ASN A 70 -4.72 20.67 5.11
CA ASN A 70 -5.10 20.28 6.47
C ASN A 70 -3.86 20.18 7.37
N ASN A 71 -3.52 21.26 8.06
CA ASN A 71 -2.34 21.33 8.93
C ASN A 71 -2.43 20.43 10.18
N GLN A 72 -3.65 20.01 10.57
CA GLN A 72 -3.84 19.17 11.74
C GLN A 72 -3.67 17.67 11.44
N TYR A 73 -3.70 17.28 10.15
CA TYR A 73 -3.60 15.89 9.72
C TYR A 73 -2.33 15.22 10.26
N LYS A 74 -2.46 14.02 10.82
CA LYS A 74 -1.35 13.24 11.35
C LYS A 74 -1.26 11.93 10.55
N PRO A 75 -0.36 11.86 9.56
CA PRO A 75 -0.17 10.63 8.80
C PRO A 75 0.33 9.49 9.68
N MET A 76 0.09 8.26 9.24
CA MET A 76 0.55 7.03 9.88
C MET A 76 2.06 7.06 10.17
N GLY A 77 2.89 7.51 9.22
CA GLY A 77 4.35 7.62 9.41
C GLY A 77 4.73 8.53 10.57
N TYR A 78 4.04 9.67 10.72
CA TYR A 78 4.24 10.59 11.85
C TYR A 78 3.85 9.94 13.18
N LEU A 79 2.71 9.24 13.23
CA LEU A 79 2.23 8.57 14.44
C LEU A 79 3.08 7.35 14.83
N LEU A 80 3.66 6.64 13.85
CA LEU A 80 4.56 5.51 14.09
C LEU A 80 5.91 5.98 14.65
N LYS A 81 6.47 7.08 14.12
CA LYS A 81 7.75 7.63 14.57
C LYS A 81 7.75 8.05 16.05
N ASP A 82 6.59 8.39 16.59
CA ASP A 82 6.43 8.72 18.01
C ASP A 82 6.48 7.48 18.93
N GLN A 83 6.35 6.27 18.36
CA GLN A 83 6.19 5.02 19.10
C GLN A 83 7.21 3.93 18.77
N LEU A 84 8.06 4.17 17.77
CA LEU A 84 9.07 3.25 17.26
C LEU A 84 10.39 4.00 17.06
N ASP A 85 11.50 3.36 17.44
CA ASP A 85 12.83 3.97 17.36
C ASP A 85 13.29 4.19 15.91
N ASP A 86 12.95 3.26 15.01
CA ASP A 86 13.40 3.26 13.63
C ASP A 86 12.22 3.30 12.64
N VAL A 87 11.91 4.49 12.11
CA VAL A 87 10.90 4.68 11.06
C VAL A 87 11.50 5.46 9.90
N THR A 88 11.70 4.78 8.77
CA THR A 88 12.18 5.38 7.52
C THR A 88 11.06 5.42 6.48
N ALA A 89 10.59 6.63 6.18
CA ALA A 89 9.69 6.88 5.05
C ALA A 89 10.46 7.16 3.76
N LEU A 90 10.13 6.46 2.67
CA LEU A 90 10.68 6.69 1.33
C LEU A 90 9.54 7.07 0.38
N ASP A 91 9.77 8.09 -0.45
CA ASP A 91 8.83 8.47 -1.50
C ASP A 91 9.03 7.52 -2.70
N MET A 92 7.94 6.95 -3.21
CA MET A 92 8.03 6.01 -4.32
C MET A 92 8.08 6.79 -5.63
N ALA A 93 9.19 6.63 -6.37
CA ALA A 93 9.33 7.13 -7.72
C ALA A 93 9.21 5.98 -8.72
N TYR A 94 8.68 6.26 -9.90
CA TYR A 94 8.53 5.30 -10.97
C TYR A 94 8.62 6.00 -12.32
N ASP A 95 9.05 5.26 -13.34
CA ASP A 95 8.81 5.64 -14.73
C ASP A 95 7.33 5.41 -15.06
N SER A 96 6.83 6.12 -16.07
CA SER A 96 5.48 5.95 -16.59
C SER A 96 5.16 4.50 -16.90
N GLY A 97 3.88 4.15 -16.88
CA GLY A 97 3.41 2.81 -17.16
C GLY A 97 1.92 2.70 -16.85
N THR A 98 1.51 1.64 -16.17
CA THR A 98 0.09 1.42 -15.86
C THR A 98 -0.16 1.11 -14.39
N ALA A 99 -1.36 1.45 -13.91
CA ALA A 99 -1.86 1.14 -12.57
C ALA A 99 -3.30 0.66 -12.64
N TRP A 100 -3.72 -0.19 -11.69
CA TRP A 100 -5.13 -0.50 -11.49
C TRP A 100 -5.77 0.58 -10.63
N ILE A 101 -6.76 1.30 -11.16
CA ILE A 101 -7.41 2.42 -10.49
C ILE A 101 -8.93 2.23 -10.55
N CYS A 102 -9.58 2.40 -9.39
CA CYS A 102 -11.02 2.54 -9.27
C CYS A 102 -11.35 3.99 -8.94
N ALA A 103 -12.00 4.70 -9.85
CA ALA A 103 -12.39 6.11 -9.66
C ALA A 103 -13.88 6.31 -9.98
N ALA A 104 -14.47 7.34 -9.37
CA ALA A 104 -15.81 7.76 -9.74
C ALA A 104 -15.81 8.22 -11.21
N ASN A 105 -16.67 7.62 -12.02
CA ASN A 105 -16.89 8.07 -13.38
C ASN A 105 -17.67 9.40 -13.33
N LYS A 106 -17.22 10.43 -14.06
CA LYS A 106 -17.88 11.75 -14.01
C LYS A 106 -19.19 11.78 -14.82
N GLN A 107 -19.35 10.85 -15.75
CA GLN A 107 -20.48 10.72 -16.66
C GLN A 107 -21.50 9.66 -16.22
N SER A 108 -21.13 8.79 -15.27
CA SER A 108 -22.03 7.78 -14.71
C SER A 108 -21.86 7.70 -13.20
N SER A 109 -22.93 7.45 -12.45
CA SER A 109 -22.86 7.20 -11.00
C SER A 109 -22.15 5.89 -10.60
N LYS A 110 -21.45 5.24 -11.54
CA LYS A 110 -20.73 3.98 -11.34
C LYS A 110 -19.24 4.23 -11.13
N LEU A 111 -18.61 3.31 -10.40
CA LEU A 111 -17.15 3.24 -10.29
C LEU A 111 -16.57 2.69 -11.61
N ASP A 112 -15.58 3.37 -12.16
CA ASP A 112 -14.76 2.87 -13.27
C ASP A 112 -13.48 2.29 -12.69
N CYS A 113 -13.39 0.95 -12.70
CA CYS A 113 -12.25 0.18 -12.25
C CYS A 113 -11.55 -0.44 -13.44
N GLY A 114 -10.24 -0.27 -13.55
CA GLY A 114 -9.46 -0.94 -14.57
C GLY A 114 -8.02 -0.48 -14.63
N VAL A 115 -7.31 -0.99 -15.64
CA VAL A 115 -5.98 -0.51 -16.00
C VAL A 115 -6.08 0.91 -16.53
N LYS A 116 -5.31 1.82 -15.95
CA LYS A 116 -5.18 3.22 -16.36
C LYS A 116 -3.71 3.59 -16.49
N GLU A 117 -3.42 4.60 -17.31
CA GLU A 117 -2.09 5.17 -17.43
C GLU A 117 -1.63 5.77 -16.11
N ALA A 118 -0.41 5.42 -15.70
CA ALA A 118 0.28 5.98 -14.55
C ALA A 118 1.42 6.85 -15.06
N LYS A 119 1.31 8.16 -14.81
CA LYS A 119 2.37 9.11 -15.20
C LYS A 119 3.49 9.10 -14.17
N GLY A 120 4.68 8.78 -14.63
CA GLY A 120 5.90 8.79 -13.82
C GLY A 120 6.95 9.74 -14.40
N LYS A 121 8.16 9.62 -13.89
CA LYS A 121 9.35 10.26 -14.43
C LYS A 121 10.43 9.20 -14.57
N ASP A 122 10.92 9.01 -15.78
CA ASP A 122 12.10 8.21 -16.02
C ASP A 122 13.31 8.82 -15.30
N ASN A 123 13.86 8.06 -14.35
CA ASN A 123 15.07 8.41 -13.61
C ASN A 123 16.21 7.41 -13.88
N GLY A 124 16.15 6.72 -15.01
CA GLY A 124 17.16 5.77 -15.49
C GLY A 124 16.70 4.30 -15.45
N ASP A 125 17.57 3.42 -15.95
CA ASP A 125 17.23 2.02 -16.25
C ASP A 125 17.35 1.07 -15.05
N ARG A 126 17.76 1.56 -13.88
CA ARG A 126 18.04 0.72 -12.70
C ARG A 126 17.18 1.12 -11.52
N PHE A 127 16.69 0.12 -10.80
CA PHE A 127 16.06 0.34 -9.49
C PHE A 127 17.09 0.93 -8.53
N PHE A 128 16.67 1.91 -7.73
CA PHE A 128 17.55 2.48 -6.72
C PHE A 128 16.79 2.93 -5.48
N MET A 129 17.49 2.94 -4.36
CA MET A 129 17.09 3.64 -3.15
C MET A 129 18.12 4.72 -2.88
N HIS A 130 17.67 5.95 -2.69
CA HIS A 130 18.53 7.06 -2.28
C HIS A 130 18.01 7.63 -0.97
N ARG A 131 18.81 7.56 0.09
CA ARG A 131 18.52 8.17 1.39
C ARG A 131 19.22 9.51 1.50
N TRP A 132 18.51 10.52 1.97
CA TRP A 132 19.04 11.83 2.30
C TRP A 132 19.61 11.85 3.73
N ASN A 133 20.42 12.87 4.04
CA ASN A 133 20.98 13.06 5.38
C ASN A 133 19.92 13.40 6.44
N SER A 134 18.78 13.94 6.02
CA SER A 134 17.65 14.29 6.87
C SER A 134 16.34 14.16 6.10
N ALA A 135 15.23 14.08 6.83
CA ALA A 135 13.92 14.10 6.22
C ALA A 135 13.65 15.44 5.52
N ASN A 136 12.99 15.41 4.36
CA ASN A 136 12.51 16.61 3.68
C ASN A 136 11.30 17.24 4.43
N LYS A 137 10.78 18.36 3.92
CA LYS A 137 9.66 19.09 4.54
C LYS A 137 8.37 18.27 4.69
N ASP A 138 8.19 17.24 3.87
CA ASP A 138 7.04 16.34 3.89
C ASP A 138 7.30 15.11 4.78
N GLY A 139 8.49 14.99 5.37
CA GLY A 139 8.88 13.91 6.26
C GLY A 139 9.36 12.64 5.55
N TYR A 140 9.77 12.73 4.28
CA TYR A 140 10.43 11.64 3.57
C TYR A 140 11.94 11.68 3.80
N HIS A 141 12.56 10.52 4.03
CA HIS A 141 14.00 10.36 4.25
C HIS A 141 14.75 9.98 2.97
N GLY A 142 14.05 9.82 1.85
CA GLY A 142 14.65 9.40 0.60
C GLY A 142 13.60 9.06 -0.45
N VAL A 143 14.10 8.51 -1.56
CA VAL A 143 13.30 8.01 -2.69
C VAL A 143 13.61 6.54 -2.92
N PHE A 144 12.59 5.77 -3.29
CA PHE A 144 12.71 4.42 -3.81
C PHE A 144 12.15 4.38 -5.24
N TYR A 145 13.03 4.20 -6.22
CA TYR A 145 12.69 4.18 -7.63
C TYR A 145 12.55 2.75 -8.16
N VAL A 146 11.42 2.46 -8.79
CA VAL A 146 11.03 1.11 -9.24
C VAL A 146 10.95 0.95 -10.76
N GLY A 147 11.40 1.94 -11.54
CA GLY A 147 11.35 1.89 -13.00
C GLY A 147 9.91 1.86 -13.54
N HIS A 148 9.73 1.24 -14.71
CA HIS A 148 8.43 1.11 -15.37
C HIS A 148 7.45 0.29 -14.53
N VAL A 149 6.25 0.82 -14.29
CA VAL A 149 5.22 0.16 -13.49
C VAL A 149 4.15 -0.50 -14.35
N THR A 150 3.65 -1.64 -13.89
CA THR A 150 2.53 -2.34 -14.55
C THR A 150 1.37 -2.48 -13.58
N ALA A 151 0.15 -2.44 -14.13
CA ALA A 151 -1.05 -2.55 -13.31
C ALA A 151 -1.11 -3.91 -12.59
N SER A 152 -1.35 -3.84 -11.28
CA SER A 152 -1.62 -5.00 -10.43
C SER A 152 -3.10 -5.03 -10.12
N GLU A 153 -3.82 -5.99 -10.71
CA GLU A 153 -5.23 -6.22 -10.38
C GLU A 153 -5.43 -6.55 -8.89
N PRO A 154 -6.61 -6.26 -8.31
CA PRO A 154 -6.95 -6.68 -6.97
C PRO A 154 -6.80 -8.19 -6.81
N ALA A 155 -6.24 -8.61 -5.69
CA ALA A 155 -6.11 -10.02 -5.37
C ALA A 155 -7.49 -10.60 -5.03
N ILE A 156 -8.21 -11.04 -6.05
CA ILE A 156 -9.45 -11.80 -5.91
C ILE A 156 -9.11 -13.29 -5.87
N ASN A 157 -9.66 -14.02 -4.89
CA ASN A 157 -9.75 -15.47 -5.02
C ASN A 157 -10.68 -15.75 -6.20
N LYS A 158 -10.22 -16.47 -7.24
CA LYS A 158 -11.09 -16.98 -8.30
C LYS A 158 -12.24 -17.75 -7.63
N GLY A 159 -13.48 -17.26 -7.78
CA GLY A 159 -14.68 -17.84 -7.16
C GLY A 159 -15.28 -17.07 -5.97
N LEU A 160 -14.61 -16.05 -5.41
CA LEU A 160 -15.15 -15.19 -4.33
C LEU A 160 -15.19 -13.71 -4.70
N GLY A 161 -14.70 -13.35 -5.90
CA GLY A 161 -14.50 -11.96 -6.34
C GLY A 161 -15.62 -11.36 -7.19
N ASN A 162 -16.83 -11.91 -7.16
CA ASN A 162 -17.96 -11.29 -7.84
C ASN A 162 -18.97 -10.84 -6.78
N PRO A 163 -19.02 -9.55 -6.41
CA PRO A 163 -19.99 -9.05 -5.44
C PRO A 163 -21.45 -9.25 -5.91
N ASP A 164 -21.66 -9.54 -7.20
CA ASP A 164 -22.96 -9.82 -7.80
C ASP A 164 -23.20 -11.33 -8.08
N ALA A 165 -22.27 -12.22 -7.71
CA ALA A 165 -22.52 -13.66 -7.84
C ALA A 165 -23.48 -14.14 -6.76
N VAL A 166 -24.67 -14.59 -7.18
CA VAL A 166 -25.59 -15.34 -6.33
C VAL A 166 -24.84 -16.57 -5.82
N SER A 167 -24.75 -16.70 -4.50
CA SER A 167 -24.17 -17.87 -3.85
C SER A 167 -24.93 -19.12 -4.30
N THR A 168 -24.23 -20.04 -4.97
CA THR A 168 -24.76 -21.39 -5.19
C THR A 168 -24.91 -22.07 -3.83
N PRO A 169 -26.09 -22.60 -3.47
CA PRO A 169 -26.25 -23.36 -2.24
C PRO A 169 -25.35 -24.60 -2.29
N SER A 170 -24.65 -24.89 -1.19
CA SER A 170 -23.94 -26.16 -1.03
C SER A 170 -24.92 -27.33 -1.17
N PRO A 171 -24.50 -28.44 -1.82
CA PRO A 171 -25.32 -29.64 -1.81
C PRO A 171 -25.43 -30.16 -0.38
N ALA A 172 -26.65 -30.54 0.01
CA ALA A 172 -26.92 -31.13 1.31
C ALA A 172 -26.08 -32.41 1.49
N PRO A 173 -25.62 -32.73 2.72
CA PRO A 173 -25.01 -34.02 2.98
C PRO A 173 -26.05 -35.11 2.71
N GLY A 174 -25.74 -36.02 1.79
CA GLY A 174 -26.58 -37.18 1.52
C GLY A 174 -26.70 -38.06 2.77
N LEU A 175 -27.91 -38.53 3.02
CA LEU A 175 -28.23 -39.68 3.86
C LEU A 175 -28.42 -40.91 2.98
#